data_AF-A0A6J4EAL8-F1
#
_entry.id   AF-A0A6J4EAL8-F1
#
_cell.length_a   1.000
_cell.length_b   1.000
_cell.length_c   1.000
_cell.angle_alpha   90.00
_cell.angle_beta   90.00
_cell.angle_gamma   90.00
#
_symmetry.space_group_name_H-M   'P 1'
#
loop_
_entity.id
_entity.type
_entity.pdbx_description
1 polymer ?
#
loop_
_entity_poly.entity_id
_entity_poly.type
_entity_poly.pdbx_seq_one_letter_code
_entity_poly.pdbx_strand_id
1 'polypeptide(L)'
;MSGRPVDTRTALANLGQTVVMELHWEEVPHPLFCCCHIVGVVVPVEGICEEGYFLVKNALAPGPFPDELFWSDIRRMKVLVQRTLPAPGARGHA
;
A
#
# COMPACT_ATOMS: atom_id res chain seq x y z
N MET A 1 5.89 -0.33 16.32
CA MET A 1 6.34 -0.60 14.93
C MET A 1 6.98 0.68 14.40
N SER A 2 8.29 0.70 14.15
CA SER A 2 8.95 1.85 13.51
C SER A 2 8.69 1.77 12.00
N GLY A 3 8.11 2.81 11.41
CA GLY A 3 7.87 2.89 9.97
C GLY A 3 9.14 3.37 9.28
N ARG A 4 9.65 2.61 8.32
CA ARG A 4 10.68 3.12 7.41
C ARG A 4 9.99 3.92 6.30
N PRO A 5 10.53 5.09 5.91
CA PRO A 5 10.08 5.80 4.73
C PRO A 5 10.10 4.87 3.50
N VAL A 6 9.13 5.03 2.61
CA VAL A 6 9.11 4.30 1.34
C VAL A 6 10.21 4.86 0.43
N ASP A 7 11.09 3.98 -0.05
CA ASP A 7 12.09 4.29 -1.08
C ASP A 7 11.75 3.59 -2.40
N THR A 8 12.42 3.98 -3.49
CA THR A 8 12.22 3.42 -4.83
C THR A 8 12.31 1.90 -4.86
N ARG A 9 13.28 1.32 -4.16
CA ARG A 9 13.48 -0.14 -4.13
C ARG A 9 12.28 -0.83 -3.49
N THR A 10 11.85 -0.31 -2.34
CA THR A 10 10.69 -0.82 -1.60
C THR A 10 9.42 -0.64 -2.42
N ALA A 11 9.24 0.50 -3.08
CA ALA A 11 8.08 0.76 -3.92
C ALA A 11 7.98 -0.25 -5.07
N LEU A 12 9.07 -0.46 -5.81
CA LEU A 12 9.13 -1.42 -6.92
C LEU A 12 8.88 -2.87 -6.46
N ALA A 13 9.41 -3.25 -5.30
CA ALA A 13 9.20 -4.59 -4.73
C ALA A 13 7.73 -4.87 -4.35
N ASN A 14 6.92 -3.82 -4.15
CA ASN A 14 5.51 -3.92 -3.79
C ASN A 14 4.57 -3.68 -4.99
N LEU A 15 5.08 -3.49 -6.21
CA LEU A 15 4.24 -3.36 -7.40
C LEU A 15 3.41 -4.64 -7.60
N GLY A 16 2.11 -4.47 -7.86
CA GLY A 16 1.14 -5.55 -8.00
C GLY A 16 0.66 -6.17 -6.68
N GLN A 17 1.17 -5.73 -5.54
CA GLN A 17 0.76 -6.24 -4.23
C GLN A 17 -0.48 -5.50 -3.71
N THR A 18 -1.25 -6.20 -2.87
CA THR A 18 -2.27 -5.59 -2.01
C THR A 18 -1.63 -5.22 -0.68
N VAL A 19 -1.82 -3.99 -0.25
CA VAL A 19 -1.18 -3.44 0.96
C VAL A 19 -2.20 -2.71 1.83
N VAL A 20 -1.96 -2.71 3.13
CA VAL A 20 -2.59 -1.77 4.06
C VAL A 20 -1.58 -0.68 4.38
N MET A 21 -2.01 0.57 4.28
CA MET A 21 -1.20 1.73 4.60
C MET A 21 -1.85 2.55 5.72
N GLU A 22 -1.00 3.05 6.62
CA GLU A 22 -1.32 4.12 7.56
C GLU A 22 -0.86 5.42 6.94
N LEU A 23 -1.79 6.34 6.68
CA LEU A 23 -1.56 7.62 6.05
C LEU A 23 -1.58 8.75 7.08
N HIS A 24 -0.93 9.85 6.72
CA HIS A 24 -0.94 11.09 7.48
C HIS A 24 -1.10 12.29 6.57
N TRP A 25 -2.16 13.03 6.81
CA TRP A 25 -2.41 14.33 6.19
C TRP A 25 -2.51 15.37 7.30
N GLU A 26 -1.92 16.55 7.10
CA GLU A 26 -1.84 17.58 8.13
C GLU A 26 -3.23 18.04 8.61
N GLU A 27 -4.22 18.00 7.73
CA GLU A 27 -5.60 18.40 7.98
C GLU A 27 -6.40 17.34 8.75
N VAL A 28 -5.90 16.10 8.84
CA VAL A 28 -6.61 14.98 9.43
C VAL A 28 -5.95 14.57 10.76
N PRO A 29 -6.60 14.86 11.92
CA PRO A 29 -5.98 14.65 13.22
C PRO A 29 -5.79 13.17 13.60
N HIS A 30 -6.44 12.25 12.89
CA HIS A 30 -6.38 10.81 13.14
C HIS A 30 -5.73 10.08 11.96
N PRO A 31 -4.95 9.02 12.20
CA PRO A 31 -4.39 8.21 11.11
C PRO A 31 -5.50 7.64 10.23
N LEU A 32 -5.37 7.82 8.92
CA LEU A 32 -6.25 7.17 7.95
C LEU A 32 -5.64 5.84 7.54
N PHE A 33 -6.46 4.80 7.46
CA PHE A 33 -6.04 3.50 6.96
C PHE A 33 -6.72 3.20 5.63
N CYS A 34 -5.93 2.82 4.63
CA CYS A 34 -6.45 2.38 3.35
C CYS A 34 -5.91 0.99 3.00
N CYS A 35 -6.74 0.18 2.34
CA CYS A 35 -6.37 -1.10 1.75
C CYS A 35 -6.38 -0.91 0.24
N CYS A 36 -5.21 -1.06 -0.38
CA CYS A 36 -5.00 -0.66 -1.76
C CYS A 36 -4.23 -1.73 -2.54
N HIS A 37 -4.54 -1.86 -3.83
CA HIS A 37 -3.68 -2.51 -4.80
C HIS A 37 -2.71 -1.48 -5.36
N ILE A 38 -1.41 -1.77 -5.34
CA ILE A 38 -0.40 -0.94 -6.02
C ILE A 38 -0.36 -1.36 -7.49
N VAL A 39 -0.79 -0.47 -8.38
CA VAL A 39 -0.87 -0.73 -9.83
C VAL A 39 0.19 0.02 -10.63
N GLY A 40 0.87 1.00 -10.02
CA GLY A 40 1.98 1.71 -10.63
C GLY A 40 2.88 2.37 -9.58
N VAL A 41 4.09 2.71 -10.01
CA VAL A 41 5.09 3.42 -9.21
C VAL A 41 5.64 4.55 -10.06
N VAL A 42 5.60 5.76 -9.53
CA VAL A 42 6.32 6.90 -10.08
C VAL A 42 7.57 7.10 -9.22
N VAL A 43 8.73 6.99 -9.86
CA VAL A 43 10.04 7.09 -9.22
C VAL A 43 10.49 8.55 -9.28
N PRO A 44 10.99 9.13 -8.17
CA PRO A 44 11.48 10.50 -8.20
C PRO A 44 12.71 10.59 -9.11
N VAL A 45 12.72 11.58 -9.99
CA VAL A 45 13.80 11.93 -10.91
C VAL A 45 14.01 13.42 -10.81
N GLU A 46 15.19 13.83 -10.34
CA GLU A 46 15.59 15.22 -10.14
C GLU A 46 15.34 16.05 -11.41
N GLY A 47 14.65 17.18 -11.26
CA GLY A 47 14.28 18.11 -12.33
C GLY A 47 13.10 17.67 -13.19
N ILE A 48 12.50 16.50 -12.93
CA ILE A 48 11.35 15.96 -13.69
C ILE A 48 10.17 15.66 -12.77
N CYS A 49 10.41 14.91 -11.70
CA CYS A 49 9.42 14.51 -10.72
C CYS A 49 10.11 14.37 -9.37
N GLU A 50 9.97 15.36 -8.50
CA GLU A 50 10.74 15.42 -7.25
C GLU A 50 10.24 14.42 -6.19
N GLU A 51 8.96 14.04 -6.28
CA GLU A 51 8.33 13.17 -5.29
C GLU A 51 7.97 11.80 -5.87
N GLY A 52 8.32 10.76 -5.12
CA GLY A 52 7.87 9.41 -5.42
C GLY A 52 6.46 9.18 -4.92
N TYR A 53 5.65 8.49 -5.74
CA TYR A 53 4.29 8.13 -5.37
C TYR A 53 3.85 6.82 -6.01
N PHE A 54 2.80 6.23 -5.44
CA PHE A 54 2.13 5.08 -6.01
C PHE A 54 0.92 5.50 -6.84
N LEU A 55 0.62 4.72 -7.87
CA LEU A 55 -0.72 4.66 -8.45
C LEU A 55 -1.44 3.50 -7.77
N VAL A 56 -2.54 3.80 -7.08
CA VAL A 56 -3.26 2.83 -6.24
C VAL A 56 -4.72 2.68 -6.64
N LYS A 57 -5.27 1.49 -6.39
CA LYS A 57 -6.71 1.23 -6.44
C LYS A 57 -7.18 0.83 -5.06
N ASN A 58 -8.24 1.47 -4.55
CA ASN A 58 -8.88 1.01 -3.33
C ASN A 58 -9.36 -0.45 -3.52
N ALA A 59 -8.92 -1.34 -2.64
CA ALA A 59 -9.21 -2.78 -2.73
C ALA A 59 -10.63 -3.15 -2.28
N LEU A 60 -11.29 -2.25 -1.54
CA LEU A 60 -12.65 -2.46 -1.01
C LEU A 60 -13.72 -1.76 -1.87
N ALA A 61 -13.38 -0.65 -2.51
CA ALA A 61 -14.27 0.14 -3.35
C ALA A 61 -13.50 0.75 -4.54
N PRO A 62 -13.10 -0.05 -5.53
CA PRO A 62 -12.30 0.44 -6.65
C PRO A 62 -13.11 1.39 -7.53
N GLY A 63 -12.63 2.63 -7.71
CA GLY A 63 -13.15 3.56 -8.73
C GLY A 63 -12.83 3.10 -10.16
N PRO A 64 -13.01 3.94 -11.19
CA PRO A 64 -12.62 3.61 -12.55
C PRO A 64 -11.09 3.70 -12.77
N PHE A 65 -10.43 4.74 -12.24
CA PHE A 65 -9.00 5.00 -12.43
C PHE A 65 -8.19 4.79 -11.14
N PRO A 66 -6.85 4.69 -11.21
CA PRO A 66 -5.99 4.74 -10.04
C PRO A 66 -5.88 6.16 -9.47
N ASP A 67 -5.73 6.24 -8.15
CA ASP A 67 -5.44 7.48 -7.43
C ASP A 67 -3.93 7.60 -7.18
N GLU A 68 -3.43 8.82 -7.08
CA GLU A 68 -2.04 9.10 -6.69
C GLU A 68 -1.91 9.06 -5.16
N LEU A 69 -0.83 8.44 -4.66
CA LEU A 69 -0.54 8.37 -3.24
C LEU A 69 0.95 8.58 -2.97
N PHE A 70 1.29 9.76 -2.44
CA PHE A 70 2.67 10.18 -2.21
C PHE A 70 3.33 9.40 -1.07
N TRP A 71 4.63 9.09 -1.23
CA TRP A 71 5.38 8.35 -0.22
C TRP A 71 5.52 9.13 1.08
N SER A 72 5.54 10.46 1.01
CA SER A 72 5.57 11.40 2.14
C SER A 72 4.35 11.26 3.05
N ASP A 73 3.20 10.90 2.50
CA ASP A 73 1.96 10.70 3.26
C ASP A 73 1.91 9.33 3.97
N ILE A 74 2.80 8.40 3.63
CA ILE A 74 2.76 7.03 4.14
C ILE A 74 3.60 6.93 5.41
N ARG A 75 2.93 6.80 6.56
CA ARG A 75 3.59 6.53 7.83
C ARG A 75 4.06 5.08 7.93
N ARG A 76 3.21 4.14 7.50
CA ARG A 76 3.48 2.70 7.55
C ARG A 76 2.80 1.98 6.40
N MET A 77 3.45 0.93 5.90
CA MET A 77 2.91 0.06 4.86
C MET A 77 3.16 -1.40 5.22
N LYS A 78 2.16 -2.25 4.95
CA LYS A 78 2.28 -3.71 5.11
C LYS A 78 1.59 -4.44 3.98
N VAL A 79 2.30 -5.37 3.35
CA VAL A 79 1.73 -6.30 2.36
C VAL A 79 0.74 -7.24 3.03
N LEU A 80 -0.44 -7.34 2.42
CA LEU A 80 -1.43 -8.35 2.77
C LEU A 80 -1.10 -9.64 2.05
N VAL A 81 -0.76 -10.67 2.82
CA VAL A 81 -0.59 -12.02 2.30
C VAL A 81 -1.95 -12.71 2.36
N GLN A 82 -2.50 -13.02 1.19
CA GLN A 82 -3.68 -13.89 1.12
C GLN A 82 -3.32 -15.26 1.68
N ARG A 83 -4.03 -15.66 2.72
CA ARG A 83 -3.95 -17.02 3.26
C ARG A 83 -5.20 -17.75 2.83
N THR A 84 -5.03 -18.86 2.14
CA THR A 84 -6.12 -19.81 1.93
C THR A 84 -6.51 -20.36 3.28
N LEU A 85 -7.76 -20.15 3.67
CA LEU A 85 -8.29 -20.82 4.85
C LEU A 85 -8.34 -22.33 4.55
N PRO A 86 -7.90 -23.20 5.47
CA PRO A 86 -8.11 -24.62 5.31
C PRO A 86 -9.61 -24.90 5.15
N ALA A 87 -9.95 -25.85 4.29
CA ALA A 87 -11.33 -26.27 4.10
C ALA A 87 -11.97 -26.61 5.47
N PRO A 88 -13.22 -26.20 5.72
CA PRO A 88 -13.91 -26.55 6.95
C PRO A 88 -13.88 -28.08 7.14
N GLY A 89 -13.25 -28.55 8.23
CA GLY A 89 -13.16 -29.98 8.56
C GLY A 89 -11.77 -30.63 8.45
N ALA A 90 -10.73 -29.93 7.98
CA ALA A 90 -9.37 -30.47 7.88
C ALA A 90 -8.60 -30.56 9.22
N ARG A 91 -9.29 -30.66 10.37
CA ARG A 91 -8.64 -31.06 11.63
C ARG A 91 -8.60 -32.58 11.66
N GLY A 92 -7.48 -33.14 11.21
CA GLY A 92 -7.19 -34.56 11.32
C GLY A 92 -7.31 -35.01 12.78
N HIS A 93 -8.04 -36.11 12.98
CA HIS A 93 -7.99 -36.89 14.19
C HIS A 93 -6.57 -37.41 14.37
N ALA A 94 -5.96 -37.05 15.50
CA ALA A 94 -4.76 -37.70 16.02
C ALA A 94 -5.16 -38.97 16.78
#